data_AF-A0AB36TLZ9-F1
#
_entry.id   AF-A0AB36TLZ9-F1
#
_cell.length_a   1.000
_cell.length_b   1.000
_cell.length_c   1.000
_cell.angle_alpha   90.00
_cell.angle_beta   90.00
_cell.angle_gamma   90.00
#
_symmetry.space_group_name_H-M   'P 1'
#
loop_
_entity.id
_entity.type
_entity.pdbx_description
1 polymer ?
#
loop_
_entity_poly.entity_id
_entity_poly.type
_entity_poly.pdbx_seq_one_letter_code
_entity_poly.pdbx_strand_id
1 'polypeptide(L)'
;MKVEVYNRIVGYLDALTNIISFYGVLYSYTYKFIEYDNVSSLDECAERFFNESPISKHGTRFDSLRELDDWRSDLFESCSHWFFNVFSMRNFEVSIQDEDGNTMPAQKHRESNRVFNGLLELLEKFFEGENVEVYKLITEPAWVDEFAWEQFFFKCGNKVYVLSFYQEG
;
A
#
# COMPACT_ATOMS: atom_id res chain seq x y z
N MET A 1 -1.43 -22.94 5.22
CA MET A 1 -2.35 -22.02 4.52
C MET A 1 -1.97 -20.55 4.73
N LYS A 2 -1.99 -20.00 5.95
CA LYS A 2 -1.67 -18.58 6.22
C LYS A 2 -0.27 -18.15 5.73
N VAL A 3 0.77 -18.96 5.99
CA VAL A 3 2.15 -18.73 5.50
C VAL A 3 2.23 -18.73 3.96
N GLU A 4 1.47 -19.59 3.30
CA GLU A 4 1.45 -19.65 1.83
C GLU A 4 0.81 -18.40 1.23
N VAL A 5 -0.31 -17.94 1.81
CA VAL A 5 -0.98 -16.71 1.37
C VAL A 5 -0.09 -15.49 1.64
N TYR A 6 0.59 -15.42 2.78
CA TYR A 6 1.59 -14.39 3.08
C TYR A 6 2.67 -14.32 2.00
N ASN A 7 3.29 -15.45 1.66
CA ASN A 7 4.33 -15.51 0.63
C ASN A 7 3.80 -15.10 -0.74
N ARG A 8 2.52 -15.40 -1.05
CA ARG A 8 1.88 -14.93 -2.27
C ARG A 8 1.67 -13.42 -2.28
N ILE A 9 1.30 -12.79 -1.17
CA ILE A 9 1.20 -11.33 -1.04
C ILE A 9 2.59 -10.71 -1.28
N VAL A 10 3.62 -11.21 -0.62
CA VAL A 10 5.00 -10.71 -0.78
C VAL A 10 5.44 -10.83 -2.25
N GLY A 11 5.28 -12.00 -2.87
CA GLY A 11 5.65 -12.19 -4.28
C GLY A 11 4.84 -11.33 -5.25
N TYR A 12 3.57 -11.04 -4.92
CA TYR A 12 2.73 -10.13 -5.71
C TYR A 12 3.27 -8.70 -5.68
N LEU A 13 3.63 -8.20 -4.50
CA LEU A 13 4.19 -6.86 -4.32
C LEU A 13 5.60 -6.73 -4.93
N ASP A 14 6.41 -7.78 -4.86
CA ASP A 14 7.73 -7.82 -5.52
C ASP A 14 7.60 -7.75 -7.04
N ALA A 15 6.64 -8.48 -7.62
CA ALA A 15 6.36 -8.42 -9.05
C ALA A 15 5.92 -7.01 -9.49
N LEU A 16 5.02 -6.37 -8.73
CA LEU A 16 4.61 -4.99 -8.99
C LEU A 16 5.77 -4.00 -8.86
N THR A 17 6.57 -4.14 -7.81
CA THR A 17 7.77 -3.32 -7.59
C THR A 17 8.70 -3.37 -8.80
N ASN A 18 8.97 -4.56 -9.33
CA ASN A 18 9.83 -4.74 -10.51
C ASN A 18 9.22 -4.12 -11.77
N ILE A 19 7.93 -4.34 -12.02
CA ILE A 19 7.23 -3.77 -13.18
C ILE A 19 7.29 -2.25 -13.13
N ILE A 20 6.92 -1.65 -12.01
CA ILE A 20 6.83 -0.19 -11.89
C ILE A 20 8.21 0.45 -11.91
N SER A 21 9.21 -0.16 -11.25
CA SER A 21 10.60 0.32 -11.33
C SER A 21 11.14 0.24 -12.77
N PHE A 22 10.73 -0.74 -13.57
CA PHE A 22 11.14 -0.86 -14.96
C PHE A 22 10.55 0.24 -15.86
N TYR A 23 9.27 0.60 -15.67
CA TYR A 23 8.60 1.65 -16.45
C TYR A 23 8.79 3.07 -15.88
N GLY A 24 9.22 3.16 -14.62
CA GLY A 24 9.44 4.38 -13.86
C GLY A 24 10.37 5.36 -14.57
N VAL A 25 10.17 6.65 -14.30
CA VAL A 25 11.20 7.69 -14.56
C VAL A 25 12.12 7.83 -13.34
N LEU A 26 11.63 7.42 -12.17
CA LEU A 26 12.25 7.57 -10.85
C LEU A 26 13.20 6.39 -10.58
N TYR A 27 14.23 6.59 -9.76
CA TYR A 27 15.31 5.63 -9.57
C TYR A 27 14.88 4.30 -8.91
N SER A 28 13.87 4.28 -8.01
CA SER A 28 13.36 3.03 -7.43
C SER A 28 11.96 3.12 -6.80
N TYR A 29 11.21 2.01 -6.89
CA TYR A 29 10.00 1.75 -6.11
C TYR A 29 10.24 0.57 -5.18
N THR A 30 9.53 0.50 -4.06
CA THR A 30 9.60 -0.65 -3.14
C THR A 30 8.27 -0.84 -2.43
N TYR A 31 7.60 -1.96 -2.71
CA TYR A 31 6.36 -2.37 -2.05
C TYR A 31 6.60 -3.60 -1.19
N LYS A 32 6.20 -3.55 0.08
CA LYS A 32 6.46 -4.62 1.05
C LYS A 32 5.24 -4.96 1.86
N PHE A 33 5.17 -6.21 2.29
CA PHE A 33 4.26 -6.69 3.33
C PHE A 33 5.12 -7.32 4.44
N ILE A 34 5.05 -6.76 5.65
CA ILE A 34 5.99 -7.06 6.74
C ILE A 34 5.21 -7.46 7.99
N GLU A 35 5.63 -8.53 8.67
CA GLU A 35 5.04 -9.00 9.92
C GLU A 35 5.84 -8.49 11.14
N TYR A 36 5.11 -7.97 12.14
CA TYR A 36 5.60 -7.65 13.47
C TYR A 36 4.84 -8.48 14.50
N ASP A 37 5.58 -9.29 15.27
CA ASP A 37 5.05 -10.13 16.34
C ASP A 37 5.17 -9.48 17.72
N ASN A 38 4.36 -9.95 18.67
CA ASN A 38 4.38 -9.54 20.09
C ASN A 38 4.19 -8.02 20.28
N VAL A 39 3.29 -7.44 19.50
CA VAL A 39 2.95 -6.02 19.55
C VAL A 39 1.96 -5.78 20.70
N SER A 40 2.42 -5.07 21.73
CA SER A 40 1.59 -4.60 22.84
C SER A 40 0.96 -3.22 22.60
N SER A 41 1.60 -2.41 21.74
CA SER A 41 1.16 -1.05 21.40
C SER A 41 1.33 -0.81 19.90
N LEU A 42 0.27 -0.36 19.25
CA LEU A 42 0.31 -0.06 17.82
C LEU A 42 1.19 1.15 17.52
N ASP A 43 1.16 2.17 18.38
CA ASP A 43 2.01 3.36 18.27
C ASP A 43 3.49 2.99 18.36
N GLU A 44 3.88 2.15 19.33
CA GLU A 44 5.26 1.67 19.45
C GLU A 44 5.70 0.86 18.22
N CYS A 45 4.79 0.05 17.66
CA CYS A 45 5.06 -0.70 16.44
C CYS A 45 5.25 0.23 15.24
N ALA A 46 4.44 1.28 15.13
CA ALA A 46 4.54 2.26 14.04
C ALA A 46 5.79 3.13 14.16
N GLU A 47 6.13 3.59 15.35
CA GLU A 47 7.40 4.29 15.61
C GLU A 47 8.59 3.39 15.29
N ARG A 48 8.56 2.12 15.71
CA ARG A 48 9.60 1.14 15.36
C ARG A 48 9.74 0.98 13.85
N PHE A 49 8.64 0.74 13.14
CA PHE A 49 8.64 0.64 11.68
C PHE A 49 9.22 1.91 11.04
N PHE A 50 8.76 3.10 11.48
CA PHE A 50 9.21 4.38 10.97
C PHE A 50 10.74 4.54 11.10
N ASN A 51 11.29 4.22 12.28
CA ASN A 51 12.71 4.31 12.56
C ASN A 51 13.56 3.27 11.80
N GLU A 52 13.01 2.10 11.53
CA GLU A 52 13.65 1.06 10.71
C GLU A 52 13.55 1.36 9.19
N SER A 53 12.59 2.20 8.79
CA SER A 53 12.27 2.54 7.41
C SER A 53 13.17 3.67 6.86
N PRO A 54 13.44 3.70 5.53
CA PRO A 54 14.10 4.84 4.87
C PRO A 54 13.41 6.19 5.12
N ILE A 55 12.12 6.19 5.41
CA ILE A 55 11.30 7.39 5.66
C ILE A 55 11.93 8.31 6.72
N SER A 56 12.45 7.74 7.81
CA SER A 56 13.04 8.49 8.92
C SER A 56 14.28 9.32 8.52
N LYS A 57 14.90 9.01 7.38
CA LYS A 57 16.11 9.70 6.90
C LYS A 57 15.81 11.00 6.15
N HIS A 58 14.54 11.27 5.84
CA HIS A 58 14.11 12.36 4.96
C HIS A 58 13.60 13.59 5.69
N GLY A 59 14.01 13.80 6.96
CA GLY A 59 13.57 14.96 7.76
C GLY A 59 12.09 14.94 8.18
N THR A 60 11.42 13.83 7.91
CA THR A 60 10.03 13.54 8.25
C THR A 60 9.86 13.25 9.73
N ARG A 61 8.67 13.50 10.27
CA ARG A 61 8.26 13.05 11.61
C ARG A 61 7.06 12.12 11.53
N PHE A 62 7.04 11.14 12.43
CA PHE A 62 5.82 10.44 12.80
C PHE A 62 4.84 11.46 13.40
N ASP A 63 3.61 11.50 12.89
CA ASP A 63 2.55 12.36 13.43
C ASP A 63 1.51 11.53 14.18
N SER A 64 0.81 10.64 13.47
CA SER A 64 -0.25 9.83 14.07
C SER A 64 -0.58 8.58 13.24
N LEU A 65 -1.42 7.72 13.83
CA LEU A 65 -2.11 6.64 13.13
C LEU A 65 -3.59 6.98 13.02
N ARG A 66 -4.15 6.86 11.82
CA ARG A 66 -5.57 7.06 11.56
C ARG A 66 -6.25 5.73 11.28
N GLU A 67 -7.19 5.33 12.13
CA GLU A 67 -8.03 4.14 11.89
C GLU A 67 -8.90 4.34 10.64
N LEU A 68 -9.12 3.27 9.89
CA LEU A 68 -9.88 3.26 8.64
C LEU A 68 -11.17 2.43 8.79
N ASP A 69 -12.33 3.09 8.66
CA ASP A 69 -13.64 2.45 8.74
C ASP A 69 -13.88 1.49 7.55
N ASP A 70 -13.53 1.92 6.33
CA ASP A 70 -13.59 1.10 5.11
C ASP A 70 -12.22 1.02 4.45
N TRP A 71 -11.33 0.26 5.11
CA TRP A 71 -9.97 0.07 4.65
C TRP A 71 -9.85 -0.45 3.21
N ARG A 72 -10.87 -1.15 2.68
CA ARG A 72 -10.86 -1.67 1.32
C ARG A 72 -10.94 -0.54 0.31
N SER A 73 -11.81 0.42 0.57
CA SER A 73 -11.97 1.60 -0.30
C SER A 73 -10.76 2.54 -0.18
N ASP A 74 -10.26 2.79 1.04
CA ASP A 74 -9.03 3.58 1.23
C ASP A 74 -7.80 2.94 0.55
N LEU A 75 -7.65 1.61 0.65
CA LEU A 75 -6.59 0.89 -0.05
C LEU A 75 -6.78 0.96 -1.56
N PHE A 76 -8.01 0.89 -2.08
CA PHE A 76 -8.25 0.98 -3.51
C PHE A 76 -7.73 2.28 -4.09
N GLU A 77 -8.08 3.42 -3.48
CA GLU A 77 -7.62 4.74 -3.93
C GLU A 77 -6.09 4.84 -3.91
N SER A 78 -5.49 4.40 -2.80
CA SER A 78 -4.05 4.46 -2.59
C SER A 78 -3.29 3.54 -3.56
N CYS A 79 -3.71 2.28 -3.68
CA CYS A 79 -3.11 1.31 -4.60
C CYS A 79 -3.31 1.73 -6.07
N SER A 80 -4.47 2.28 -6.43
CA SER A 80 -4.72 2.76 -7.80
C SER A 80 -3.80 3.91 -8.15
N HIS A 81 -3.45 4.77 -7.19
CA HIS A 81 -2.40 5.76 -7.37
C HIS A 81 -1.03 5.08 -7.49
N TRP A 82 -0.58 4.38 -6.46
CA TRP A 82 0.78 3.82 -6.40
C TRP A 82 1.11 2.89 -7.57
N PHE A 83 0.20 1.99 -7.92
CA PHE A 83 0.48 0.98 -8.94
C PHE A 83 0.48 1.52 -10.37
N PHE A 84 -0.19 2.66 -10.60
CA PHE A 84 -0.44 3.17 -11.94
C PHE A 84 0.11 4.57 -12.23
N ASN A 85 0.58 5.32 -11.21
CA ASN A 85 1.06 6.69 -11.36
C ASN A 85 2.10 6.83 -12.50
N VAL A 86 3.08 5.93 -12.53
CA VAL A 86 4.11 5.88 -13.60
C VAL A 86 3.51 5.72 -14.99
N PHE A 87 2.50 4.87 -15.15
CA PHE A 87 1.89 4.62 -16.45
C PHE A 87 1.07 5.80 -16.93
N SER A 88 0.35 6.48 -16.03
CA SER A 88 -0.33 7.74 -16.33
C SER A 88 0.67 8.81 -16.76
N MET A 89 1.82 8.97 -16.08
CA MET A 89 2.87 9.92 -16.50
C MET A 89 3.46 9.63 -17.88
N ARG A 90 3.43 8.37 -18.33
CA ARG A 90 3.92 7.92 -19.64
C ARG A 90 2.84 7.94 -20.73
N ASN A 91 1.65 8.46 -20.46
CA ASN A 91 0.49 8.47 -21.37
C ASN A 91 0.06 7.06 -21.83
N PHE A 92 0.22 6.04 -20.98
CA PHE A 92 -0.31 4.69 -21.21
C PHE A 92 -1.73 4.49 -20.65
N GLU A 93 -2.41 5.57 -20.29
CA GLU A 93 -3.72 5.51 -19.65
C GLU A 93 -4.80 5.02 -20.62
N VAL A 94 -5.44 3.91 -20.26
CA VAL A 94 -6.61 3.38 -20.98
C VAL A 94 -7.85 3.98 -20.33
N SER A 95 -8.68 4.68 -21.11
CA SER A 95 -9.95 5.21 -20.64
C SER A 95 -11.08 4.19 -20.85
N ILE A 96 -11.99 4.12 -19.89
CA ILE A 96 -13.23 3.33 -19.98
C ILE A 96 -14.44 4.21 -19.62
N GLN A 97 -15.64 3.76 -19.98
CA GLN A 97 -16.88 4.37 -19.53
C GLN A 97 -17.42 3.64 -18.31
N ASP A 98 -17.86 4.38 -17.29
CA ASP A 98 -18.59 3.84 -16.14
C ASP A 98 -20.07 3.56 -16.50
N GLU A 99 -20.83 3.04 -15.53
CA GLU A 99 -22.25 2.70 -15.70
C GLU A 99 -23.13 3.94 -16.01
N ASP A 100 -22.68 5.13 -15.62
CA ASP A 100 -23.34 6.41 -15.88
C ASP A 100 -22.89 7.06 -17.21
N GLY A 101 -21.97 6.42 -17.94
CA GLY A 101 -21.44 6.87 -19.22
C GLY A 101 -20.29 7.90 -19.10
N ASN A 102 -19.78 8.17 -17.89
CA ASN A 102 -18.63 9.05 -17.70
C ASN A 102 -17.34 8.33 -18.08
N THR A 103 -16.44 9.05 -18.75
CA THR A 103 -15.12 8.51 -19.09
C THR A 103 -14.17 8.67 -17.91
N MET A 104 -13.54 7.58 -17.49
CA MET A 104 -12.54 7.58 -16.43
C MET A 104 -11.34 6.67 -16.77
N PRO A 105 -10.20 6.86 -16.10
CA PRO A 105 -9.08 5.95 -16.25
C PRO A 105 -9.45 4.54 -15.78
N ALA A 106 -9.10 3.50 -16.54
CA ALA A 106 -9.41 2.10 -16.23
C ALA A 106 -8.90 1.66 -14.85
N GLN A 107 -7.76 2.21 -14.43
CA GLN A 107 -7.18 1.95 -13.11
C GLN A 107 -8.01 2.50 -11.95
N LYS A 108 -8.84 3.53 -12.21
CA LYS A 108 -9.75 4.11 -11.21
C LYS A 108 -11.11 3.40 -11.15
N HIS A 109 -11.34 2.44 -12.03
CA HIS A 109 -12.57 1.67 -12.01
C HIS A 109 -12.39 0.39 -11.19
N ARG A 110 -12.98 0.38 -9.99
CA ARG A 110 -12.77 -0.64 -8.95
C ARG A 110 -13.01 -2.05 -9.43
N GLU A 111 -14.10 -2.30 -10.16
CA GLU A 111 -14.49 -3.65 -10.58
C GLU A 111 -13.55 -4.22 -11.64
N SER A 112 -12.99 -3.37 -12.50
CA SER A 112 -12.09 -3.80 -13.58
C SER A 112 -10.62 -3.77 -13.20
N ASN A 113 -10.25 -3.16 -12.06
CA ASN A 113 -8.86 -3.08 -11.61
C ASN A 113 -8.38 -4.43 -11.07
N ARG A 114 -8.00 -5.34 -11.98
CA ARG A 114 -7.51 -6.69 -11.66
C ARG A 114 -6.23 -6.68 -10.81
N VAL A 115 -5.46 -5.60 -10.86
CA VAL A 115 -4.22 -5.51 -10.07
C VAL A 115 -4.58 -5.30 -8.60
N PHE A 116 -5.39 -4.29 -8.30
CA PHE A 116 -5.87 -4.08 -6.94
C PHE A 116 -6.72 -5.27 -6.46
N ASN A 117 -7.67 -5.74 -7.26
CA ASN A 117 -8.57 -6.82 -6.86
C ASN A 117 -7.79 -8.12 -6.54
N GLY A 118 -6.72 -8.41 -7.27
CA GLY A 118 -5.83 -9.53 -6.95
C GLY A 118 -5.12 -9.39 -5.60
N LEU A 119 -4.65 -8.18 -5.25
CA LEU A 119 -4.09 -7.92 -3.91
C LEU A 119 -5.16 -8.01 -2.83
N LEU A 120 -6.33 -7.43 -3.06
CA LEU A 120 -7.45 -7.44 -2.12
C LEU A 120 -7.88 -8.87 -1.79
N GLU A 121 -8.08 -9.73 -2.80
CA GLU A 121 -8.42 -11.14 -2.60
C GLU A 121 -7.39 -11.88 -1.73
N LEU A 122 -6.09 -11.59 -1.93
CA LEU A 122 -5.03 -12.19 -1.13
C LEU A 122 -5.07 -11.70 0.33
N LEU A 123 -5.30 -10.39 0.55
CA LEU A 123 -5.41 -9.82 1.90
C LEU A 123 -6.65 -10.34 2.64
N GLU A 124 -7.80 -10.39 1.97
CA GLU A 124 -9.04 -10.92 2.55
C GLU A 124 -8.90 -12.40 2.93
N LYS A 125 -8.26 -13.20 2.06
CA LYS A 125 -7.95 -14.59 2.37
C LYS A 125 -6.94 -14.73 3.52
N PHE A 126 -5.99 -13.81 3.63
CA PHE A 126 -4.99 -13.84 4.69
C PHE A 126 -5.57 -13.54 6.07
N PHE A 127 -6.52 -12.61 6.14
CA PHE A 127 -7.22 -12.18 7.35
C PHE A 127 -8.57 -12.88 7.58
N GLU A 128 -8.88 -13.93 6.82
CA GLU A 128 -10.13 -14.67 6.94
C GLU A 128 -10.32 -15.22 8.37
N GLY A 129 -11.42 -14.84 9.01
CA GLY A 129 -11.74 -15.25 10.38
C GLY A 129 -11.02 -14.45 11.48
N GLU A 130 -10.22 -13.45 11.12
CA GLU A 130 -9.54 -12.56 12.08
C GLU A 130 -10.37 -11.27 12.28
N ASN A 131 -10.35 -10.73 13.50
CA ASN A 131 -10.85 -9.37 13.74
C ASN A 131 -9.71 -8.39 13.45
N VAL A 132 -9.73 -7.78 12.26
CA VAL A 132 -8.68 -6.86 11.80
C VAL A 132 -9.10 -5.41 11.98
N GLU A 133 -8.25 -4.64 12.65
CA GLU A 133 -8.33 -3.18 12.69
C GLU A 133 -7.25 -2.64 11.75
N VAL A 134 -7.58 -1.69 10.87
CA VAL A 134 -6.63 -1.17 9.87
C VAL A 134 -6.40 0.30 10.11
N TYR A 135 -5.14 0.70 10.11
CA TYR A 135 -4.70 2.06 10.38
C TYR A 135 -3.78 2.54 9.27
N LYS A 136 -3.85 3.83 8.94
CA LYS A 136 -2.94 4.50 8.02
C LYS A 136 -1.95 5.35 8.79
N LEU A 137 -0.68 5.24 8.41
CA LEU A 137 0.37 6.09 8.97
C LEU A 137 0.26 7.51 8.41
N ILE A 138 0.25 8.49 9.31
CA ILE A 138 0.33 9.91 8.98
C ILE A 138 1.72 10.42 9.36
N THR A 139 2.37 11.08 8.42
CA THR A 139 3.69 11.67 8.59
C THR A 139 3.71 13.09 8.06
N GLU A 140 4.54 13.96 8.65
CA GLU A 140 4.72 15.33 8.18
C GLU A 140 6.19 15.62 7.84
N PRO A 141 6.49 16.04 6.59
CA PRO A 141 5.63 15.95 5.40
C PRO A 141 5.40 14.48 4.96
N ALA A 142 4.42 14.21 4.09
CA ALA A 142 4.20 12.85 3.52
C ALA A 142 4.95 12.62 2.18
N TRP A 143 5.60 13.67 1.68
CA TRP A 143 6.39 13.68 0.46
C TRP A 143 7.51 14.71 0.64
N VAL A 144 8.73 14.33 0.28
CA VAL A 144 9.91 15.22 0.24
C VAL A 144 10.59 15.07 -1.12
N ASP A 145 10.63 16.14 -1.91
CA ASP A 145 11.29 16.20 -3.23
C ASP A 145 10.91 15.04 -4.17
N GLU A 146 11.74 14.00 -4.28
CA GLU A 146 11.53 12.86 -5.16
C GLU A 146 11.11 11.58 -4.37
N PHE A 147 10.97 11.69 -3.05
CA PHE A 147 10.69 10.61 -2.09
C PHE A 147 9.26 10.64 -1.54
N ALA A 148 8.45 9.63 -1.85
CA ALA A 148 7.09 9.50 -1.33
C ALA A 148 6.90 8.16 -0.61
N TRP A 149 5.92 8.09 0.29
CA TRP A 149 5.60 6.85 1.00
C TRP A 149 4.15 6.80 1.47
N GLU A 150 3.65 5.59 1.67
CA GLU A 150 2.34 5.36 2.24
C GLU A 150 2.26 3.99 2.93
N GLN A 151 1.74 3.94 4.15
CA GLN A 151 1.74 2.71 4.97
C GLN A 151 0.38 2.43 5.58
N PHE A 152 0.01 1.15 5.56
CA PHE A 152 -1.17 0.60 6.19
C PHE A 152 -0.78 -0.48 7.20
N PHE A 153 -1.32 -0.39 8.40
CA PHE A 153 -1.07 -1.26 9.53
C PHE A 153 -2.32 -2.08 9.81
N PHE A 154 -2.23 -3.40 9.63
CA PHE A 154 -3.31 -4.35 9.90
C PHE A 154 -3.02 -5.02 11.24
N LYS A 155 -3.78 -4.64 12.26
CA LYS A 155 -3.65 -5.17 13.62
C LYS A 155 -4.59 -6.36 13.81
N CYS A 156 -4.03 -7.50 14.19
CA CYS A 156 -4.74 -8.75 14.48
C CYS A 156 -4.24 -9.29 15.83
N GLY A 157 -4.98 -9.00 16.92
CA GLY A 157 -4.55 -9.39 18.27
C GLY A 157 -3.21 -8.76 18.65
N ASN A 158 -2.19 -9.59 18.88
CA ASN A 158 -0.83 -9.17 19.23
C ASN A 158 0.14 -9.14 18.02
N LYS A 159 -0.39 -9.22 16.81
CA LYS A 159 0.38 -9.13 15.57
C LYS A 159 -0.03 -7.91 14.77
N VAL A 160 0.93 -7.31 14.09
CA VAL A 160 0.70 -6.22 13.16
C VAL A 160 1.38 -6.54 11.84
N TYR A 161 0.65 -6.39 10.75
CA TYR A 161 1.18 -6.52 9.40
C TYR A 161 1.21 -5.15 8.74
N VAL A 162 2.33 -4.78 8.14
CA VAL A 162 2.52 -3.48 7.50
C VAL A 162 2.60 -3.66 5.99
N LEU A 163 1.62 -3.09 5.27
CA LEU A 163 1.69 -2.88 3.84
C LEU A 163 2.34 -1.52 3.61
N SER A 164 3.53 -1.51 3.01
CA SER A 164 4.33 -0.31 2.83
C SER A 164 4.61 -0.05 1.36
N PHE A 165 4.30 1.16 0.92
CA PHE A 165 4.70 1.71 -0.37
C PHE A 165 5.75 2.79 -0.16
N TYR A 166 6.83 2.73 -0.94
CA TYR A 166 7.91 3.69 -0.90
C TYR A 166 8.43 3.93 -2.32
N GLN A 167 8.76 5.18 -2.60
CA GLN A 167 9.42 5.62 -3.83
C GLN A 167 10.65 6.46 -3.45
N GLU A 168 11.72 6.24 -4.20
CA GLU A 168 12.91 7.09 -4.23
C GLU A 168 13.17 7.44 -5.69
N GLY A 169 13.35 8.73 -5.96
CA GLY A 169 13.39 9.30 -7.29
C GLY A 169 14.47 10.31 -7.44
#